data_AF-A0A7J0DUH6-F1
#
_entry.id   AF-A0A7J0DUH6-F1
#
_cell.length_a   1.000
_cell.length_b   1.000
_cell.length_c   1.000
_cell.angle_alpha   90.00
_cell.angle_beta   90.00
_cell.angle_gamma   90.00
#
_symmetry.space_group_name_H-M   'P 1'
#
loop_
_entity.id
_entity.type
_entity.pdbx_description
1 polymer ?
#
loop_
_entity_poly.entity_id
_entity_poly.type
_entity_poly.pdbx_seq_one_letter_code
_entity_poly.pdbx_strand_id
1 'polypeptide(L)' 'MDANILRKEDENFVIKECCIKSILELAISCCAESAKDRVNMKDVIATLKKIKDVFLTNIPGAVS' A
#
# COMPACT_ATOMS: atom_id res chain seq x y z
N MET A 1 1.59 7.51 -11.93
CA MET A 1 2.45 6.92 -10.88
C MET A 1 3.88 7.12 -11.34
N ASP A 2 4.77 7.59 -10.48
CA ASP A 2 6.16 7.85 -10.86
C ASP A 2 6.83 6.55 -11.34
N ALA A 3 7.47 6.58 -12.51
CA ALA A 3 8.07 5.40 -13.13
C ALA A 3 9.26 4.84 -12.35
N ASN A 4 9.86 5.62 -11.44
CA ASN A 4 10.90 5.17 -10.52
C ASN A 4 10.34 4.41 -9.31
N ILE A 5 9.05 4.55 -9.00
CA ILE A 5 8.41 3.86 -7.88
C ILE A 5 7.98 2.44 -8.29
N LEU A 6 7.53 2.26 -9.54
CA LEU A 6 7.07 0.98 -10.05
C LEU A 6 7.44 0.84 -11.54
N ARG A 7 8.27 -0.16 -11.84
CA ARG A 7 8.75 -0.45 -13.20
C ARG A 7 8.00 -1.63 -13.79
N LYS A 8 7.57 -1.52 -15.06
CA LYS A 8 6.80 -2.60 -15.73
C LYS A 8 7.59 -3.89 -15.89
N GLU A 9 8.92 -3.80 -15.86
CA GLU A 9 9.83 -4.94 -15.96
C GLU A 9 9.96 -5.73 -14.64
N ASP A 10 9.36 -5.25 -13.53
CA ASP A 10 9.41 -5.94 -12.25
C ASP A 10 8.59 -7.23 -12.31
N GLU A 11 9.21 -8.37 -12.01
CA GLU A 11 8.54 -9.68 -12.00
C GLU A 11 7.33 -9.72 -11.05
N ASN A 12 7.32 -8.86 -10.03
CA ASN A 12 6.23 -8.74 -9.07
C ASN A 12 5.38 -7.47 -9.29
N PHE A 13 5.41 -6.89 -10.50
CA PHE A 13 4.75 -5.63 -10.85
C PHE A 13 3.29 -5.59 -10.38
N VAL A 14 2.50 -6.63 -10.65
CA VAL A 14 1.07 -6.66 -10.33
C VAL A 14 0.83 -6.54 -8.82
N ILE A 15 1.59 -7.28 -8.01
CA ILE A 15 1.45 -7.26 -6.54
C ILE A 15 1.92 -5.93 -5.98
N LYS A 16 3.06 -5.42 -6.46
CA LYS A 16 3.61 -4.13 -6.05
C LYS A 16 2.66 -2.99 -6.44
N GLU A 17 2.10 -3.01 -7.65
CA GLU A 17 1.10 -2.06 -8.12
C GLU A 17 -0.12 -2.04 -7.20
N CYS A 18 -0.66 -3.22 -6.89
CA CYS A 18 -1.81 -3.35 -5.99
C CYS A 18 -1.51 -2.76 -4.61
N CYS A 19 -0.37 -3.12 -4.00
CA CYS A 19 0.03 -2.60 -2.70
C CYS A 19 0.21 -1.09 -2.71
N ILE A 20 0.89 -0.54 -3.73
CA ILE A 20 1.13 0.90 -3.86
C ILE A 20 -0.18 1.67 -4.05
N LYS A 21 -1.12 1.16 -4.86
CA LYS A 21 -2.45 1.77 -5.00
C LYS A 21 -3.17 1.86 -3.66
N SER A 22 -3.21 0.77 -2.89
CA SER A 22 -3.83 0.77 -1.55
C SER A 22 -3.12 1.70 -0.57
N ILE A 23 -1.79 1.83 -0.64
CA ILE A 23 -1.04 2.80 0.18
C ILE A 23 -1.40 4.24 -0.20
N LEU A 24 -1.48 4.56 -1.49
CA LEU A 24 -1.85 5.88 -1.97
C LEU A 24 -3.29 6.24 -1.57
N GLU A 25 -4.24 5.31 -1.71
CA GLU A 25 -5.61 5.49 -1.25
C GLU A 25 -5.67 5.77 0.25
N LEU A 26 -4.95 4.97 1.05
CA LEU A 26 -4.86 5.17 2.50
C LEU A 26 -4.22 6.52 2.85
N ALA A 27 -3.17 6.92 2.12
CA ALA A 27 -2.49 8.21 2.32
C ALA A 27 -3.45 9.38 2.02
N ILE A 28 -4.26 9.29 0.97
CA ILE A 28 -5.31 10.28 0.67
C ILE A 28 -6.30 10.35 1.84
N SER A 29 -6.77 9.21 2.36
CA SER A 29 -7.67 9.19 3.53
C SER A 29 -7.04 9.76 4.80
N CYS A 30 -5.74 9.54 5.02
CA CYS A 30 -5.00 10.13 6.15
C CYS A 30 -4.86 11.65 6.02
N CYS A 31 -4.74 12.13 4.79
CA CYS A 31 -4.51 13.54 4.46
C CYS A 31 -5.80 14.31 4.13
N ALA A 32 -6.98 13.78 4.47
CA ALA A 32 -8.24 14.50 4.29
C ALA A 32 -8.18 15.88 4.98
N GLU A 33 -8.67 16.92 4.30
CA GLU A 33 -8.59 18.30 4.78
C GLU A 33 -9.26 18.46 6.15
N SER A 34 -10.45 17.87 6.29
CA SER A 34 -11.20 17.89 7.55
C SER A 34 -10.72 16.79 8.49
N ALA A 35 -10.47 17.14 9.76
CA ALA A 35 -10.05 16.17 10.77
C ALA A 35 -11.06 15.03 11.00
N LYS A 36 -12.36 15.30 10.82
CA LYS A 36 -13.44 14.31 10.96
C LYS A 36 -13.49 13.28 9.83
N ASP A 37 -12.98 13.64 8.65
CA ASP A 37 -12.99 12.79 7.46
C ASP A 37 -11.70 11.97 7.35
N ARG A 38 -10.69 12.29 8.18
CA ARG A 38 -9.47 11.49 8.29
C ARG A 38 -9.78 10.14 8.91
N VAL A 39 -9.26 9.10 8.28
CA VAL A 39 -9.27 7.75 8.85
C VAL A 39 -8.56 7.74 10.20
N ASN A 40 -9.10 6.98 11.17
CA ASN A 40 -8.46 6.87 12.48
C ASN A 40 -7.22 5.97 12.41
N MET A 41 -6.26 6.19 13.31
CA MET A 41 -4.99 5.47 13.27
C MET A 41 -5.10 3.95 13.52
N LYS A 42 -6.18 3.47 14.16
CA LYS A 42 -6.39 2.02 14.33
C LYS A 42 -6.68 1.37 12.98
N ASP A 43 -7.51 2.00 12.17
CA ASP A 43 -7.85 1.55 10.83
C ASP A 43 -6.68 1.69 9.85
N VAL A 44 -5.84 2.73 10.02
CA VAL A 44 -4.57 2.87 9.29
C VAL A 44 -3.66 1.67 9.57
N ILE A 45 -3.44 1.34 10.85
CA ILE A 45 -2.59 0.19 11.23
C ILE A 45 -3.17 -1.12 10.69
N ALA A 46 -4.49 -1.31 10.78
CA ALA A 46 -5.15 -2.51 10.27
C ALA A 46 -4.96 -2.65 8.75
N THR A 47 -5.11 -1.56 8.02
CA THR A 47 -4.94 -1.54 6.56
C THR A 47 -3.49 -1.77 6.15
N LEU A 48 -2.54 -1.13 6.83
CA LEU A 48 -1.10 -1.34 6.58
C LEU A 48 -0.67 -2.78 6.85
N LYS A 49 -1.19 -3.43 7.90
CA LYS A 49 -0.94 -4.85 8.16
C LYS A 49 -1.43 -5.73 7.02
N LYS A 50 -2.64 -5.50 6.51
CA LYS A 50 -3.18 -6.22 5.35
C LYS A 50 -2.32 -6.03 4.10
N ILE A 51 -1.88 -4.80 3.82
CA ILE A 51 -1.00 -4.50 2.68
C ILE A 51 0.33 -5.25 2.82
N LYS A 52 0.93 -5.23 4.03
CA LYS A 52 2.14 -6.00 4.33
C LYS A 52 1.92 -7.50 4.12
N ASP A 53 0.81 -8.06 4.61
CA ASP A 53 0.52 -9.49 4.48
C ASP A 53 0.37 -9.90 3.01
N VAL A 54 -0.34 -9.10 2.20
CA VAL A 54 -0.45 -9.31 0.75
C VAL A 54 0.93 -9.25 0.09
N PHE A 55 1.74 -8.24 0.40
CA PHE A 55 3.07 -8.08 -0.16
C PHE A 55 3.98 -9.27 0.18
N LEU A 56 4.03 -9.69 1.44
CA LEU A 56 4.91 -10.76 1.90
C LEU A 56 4.46 -12.15 1.42
N THR A 57 3.15 -12.37 1.30
CA THR A 57 2.61 -13.70 0.92
C THR A 57 2.72 -13.94 -0.59
N ASN A 58 2.70 -12.88 -1.40
CA ASN A 58 2.62 -13.00 -2.86
C ASN A 58 3.94 -12.69 -3.58
N ILE A 59 4.99 -12.26 -2.87
CA ILE A 59 6.32 -11.99 -3.44
C ILE A 59 7.30 -13.08 -2.98
N PRO A 60 7.85 -13.90 -3.88
CA PRO A 60 8.87 -14.90 -3.56
C PRO A 60 10.09 -14.26 -2.87
N GLY A 61 10.53 -14.82 -1.75
CA GLY A 61 11.71 -14.35 -1.00
C GLY A 61 11.47 -13.15 -0.08
N ALA A 62 10.24 -12.65 0.04
CA ALA A 62 9.91 -11.57 0.98
C ALA A 62 9.82 -12.05 2.44
N VAL A 63 9.65 -13.35 2.68
CA VAL A 63 9.72 -13.96 4.02
C VAL A 63 11.14 -14.52 4.21
N SER A 64 11.89 -13.87 5.10
CA SER A 64 13.18 -14.36 5.62
C SER A 64 12.96 -15.35 6.76
#